data_AF-A0A6I2U5Y1-F1
#
_entry.id   AF-A0A6I2U5Y1-F1
#
_cell.length_a   1.000
_cell.length_b   1.000
_cell.length_c   1.000
_cell.angle_alpha   90.00
_cell.angle_beta   90.00
_cell.angle_gamma   90.00
#
_symmetry.space_group_name_H-M   'P 1'
#
loop_
_entity.id
_entity.type
_entity.pdbx_description
1 polymer ?
#
loop_
_entity_poly.entity_id
_entity_poly.type
_entity_poly.pdbx_seq_one_letter_code
_entity_poly.pdbx_strand_id
1 'polypeptide(L)'
;MNCVGIDVSKGKSMIAVMRPLGEMVIPPFEVRHTDAELCELSRRLGDLDGETRIVMEATGNYHLPVASFLYDSGFYVSVVNSMLVHGYGNNSLRRAKTDKKNAIKLANYGLDHWLALPRYIPEDEVRPMLKTTYRQYQQCAKVQTMLKNNLISLLDTAFPDANRLFTSPIRADGSEKWVDFVSSFWHCECVCGLSEKAFTARYQKWCKKHGYNFSQDKALDIYASACGHFSVMPKTTTAKLLVDQAVAQLRAASAALAVLRNEMQSLAASLPECPVVMGMFGVGPALGPQLMAEIGDVRHFHSKKALVAFAGIDAPPYQSGQMEVRSRSISKRGSSALRRSLFLVMSAILRCSPAHEPVYQFMDRKRAEGKPYRVYIMASANKFLRIYYATVKQYLDSLEA
;
A
#
# COMPACT_ATOMS: atom_id res chain seq x y z
N MET A 1 -18.91 27.89 22.10
CA MET A 1 -18.05 27.04 21.24
C MET A 1 -17.60 25.86 22.08
N ASN A 2 -18.02 24.65 21.75
CA ASN A 2 -17.63 23.43 22.45
C ASN A 2 -16.68 22.65 21.53
N CYS A 3 -15.48 22.34 22.02
CA CYS A 3 -14.57 21.44 21.31
C CYS A 3 -14.51 20.10 22.05
N VAL A 4 -14.88 19.04 21.34
CA VAL A 4 -14.86 17.67 21.83
C VAL A 4 -13.58 17.01 21.33
N GLY A 5 -12.68 16.67 22.24
CA GLY A 5 -11.49 15.88 21.93
C GLY A 5 -11.75 14.41 22.21
N ILE A 6 -11.51 13.55 21.21
CA ILE A 6 -11.72 12.11 21.30
C ILE A 6 -10.39 11.38 21.11
N ASP A 7 -9.85 10.81 22.19
CA ASP A 7 -8.71 9.90 22.11
C ASP A 7 -9.22 8.47 21.85
N VAL A 8 -9.04 8.01 20.62
CA VAL A 8 -9.63 6.75 20.13
C VAL A 8 -8.70 5.56 20.41
N SER A 9 -9.26 4.55 21.08
CA SER A 9 -8.62 3.26 21.32
C SER A 9 -9.46 2.11 20.73
N LYS A 10 -8.93 0.87 20.79
CA LYS A 10 -9.67 -0.30 20.28
C LYS A 10 -10.94 -0.55 21.12
N GLY A 11 -12.10 -0.36 20.51
CA GLY A 11 -13.41 -0.67 21.09
C GLY A 11 -13.96 0.35 22.10
N LYS A 12 -13.18 1.40 22.42
CA LYS A 12 -13.56 2.47 23.33
C LYS A 12 -12.75 3.74 23.09
N SER A 13 -13.30 4.88 23.45
CA SER A 13 -12.66 6.20 23.33
C SER A 13 -12.79 7.00 24.62
N MET A 14 -11.77 7.81 24.91
CA MET A 14 -11.84 8.81 25.97
C MET A 14 -12.30 10.14 25.36
N ILE A 15 -13.33 10.74 25.95
CA ILE A 15 -13.95 11.98 25.49
C ILE A 15 -13.63 13.09 26.47
N ALA A 16 -13.27 14.28 25.98
CA ALA A 16 -13.18 15.50 26.78
C ALA A 16 -13.89 16.65 26.05
N VAL A 17 -14.65 17.47 26.76
CA VAL A 17 -15.36 18.62 26.18
C VAL A 17 -14.84 19.90 26.82
N MET A 18 -14.22 20.74 25.99
CA MET A 18 -13.58 21.99 26.39
C MET A 18 -14.25 23.19 25.72
N ARG A 19 -14.26 24.32 26.41
CA ARG A 19 -14.62 25.65 25.90
C ARG A 19 -13.39 26.57 25.91
N PRO A 20 -13.44 27.72 25.21
CA PRO A 20 -12.38 28.73 25.29
C PRO A 20 -12.01 29.08 26.74
N LEU A 21 -10.79 29.60 26.94
CA LEU A 21 -10.24 29.95 28.27
C LEU A 21 -10.05 28.75 29.22
N GLY A 22 -10.11 27.52 28.70
CA GLY A 22 -9.82 26.30 29.46
C GLY A 22 -10.98 25.80 30.32
N GLU A 23 -12.20 26.31 30.11
CA GLU A 23 -13.40 25.81 30.77
C GLU A 23 -13.67 24.35 30.34
N MET A 24 -13.81 23.46 31.31
CA MET A 24 -14.15 22.06 31.09
C MET A 24 -15.65 21.87 31.30
N VAL A 25 -16.39 21.62 30.23
CA VAL A 25 -17.86 21.49 30.27
C VAL A 25 -18.27 20.14 30.84
N ILE A 26 -17.55 19.09 30.45
CA ILE A 26 -17.80 17.73 30.90
C ILE A 26 -16.47 17.10 31.33
N PRO A 27 -16.39 16.53 32.57
CA PRO A 27 -15.23 15.76 32.99
C PRO A 27 -14.95 14.59 32.04
N PRO A 28 -13.68 14.27 31.72
CA PRO A 28 -13.38 13.23 30.76
C PRO A 28 -14.00 11.87 31.12
N PHE A 29 -14.68 11.27 30.15
CA PHE A 29 -15.42 10.01 30.31
C PHE A 29 -15.16 9.06 29.15
N GLU A 30 -15.37 7.78 29.39
CA GLU A 30 -15.16 6.72 28.41
C GLU A 30 -16.47 6.37 27.70
N VAL A 31 -16.37 6.09 26.39
CA VAL A 31 -17.48 5.64 25.54
C VAL A 31 -17.02 4.42 24.75
N ARG A 32 -17.75 3.31 24.83
CA ARG A 32 -17.53 2.11 24.02
C ARG A 32 -18.07 2.31 22.60
N HIS A 33 -17.46 1.65 21.63
CA HIS A 33 -17.82 1.75 20.21
C HIS A 33 -19.05 0.87 19.86
N THR A 34 -20.09 0.95 20.69
CA THR A 34 -21.37 0.26 20.48
C THR A 34 -22.42 1.27 20.07
N ASP A 35 -23.38 0.86 19.25
CA ASP A 35 -24.47 1.72 18.76
C ASP A 35 -25.17 2.49 19.90
N ALA A 36 -25.55 1.78 20.98
CA ALA A 36 -26.22 2.38 22.14
C ALA A 36 -25.42 3.51 22.80
N GLU A 37 -24.12 3.29 23.04
CA GLU A 37 -23.28 4.31 23.71
C GLU A 37 -22.87 5.45 22.78
N LEU A 38 -22.73 5.20 21.48
CA LEU A 38 -22.51 6.25 20.50
C LEU A 38 -23.77 7.12 20.32
N CYS A 39 -24.96 6.53 20.31
CA CYS A 39 -26.24 7.23 20.35
C CYS A 39 -26.33 8.14 21.59
N GLU A 40 -26.00 7.61 22.77
CA GLU A 40 -26.01 8.41 24.00
C GLU A 40 -24.96 9.52 23.98
N LEU A 41 -23.77 9.28 23.42
CA LEU A 41 -22.77 10.32 23.21
C LEU A 41 -23.31 11.42 22.29
N SER A 42 -23.91 11.06 21.15
CA SER A 42 -24.50 12.00 20.20
C SER A 42 -25.57 12.87 20.85
N ARG A 43 -26.51 12.26 21.58
CA ARG A 43 -27.53 12.98 22.35
C ARG A 43 -26.91 13.95 23.35
N ARG A 44 -25.97 13.48 24.16
CA ARG A 44 -25.28 14.28 25.18
C ARG A 44 -24.51 15.46 24.58
N LEU A 45 -23.93 15.31 23.39
CA LEU A 45 -23.24 16.39 22.69
C LEU A 45 -24.21 17.36 22.00
N GLY A 46 -25.37 16.88 21.56
CA GLY A 46 -26.45 17.69 20.97
C GLY A 46 -27.17 18.58 22.00
N ASP A 47 -27.23 18.14 23.25
CA ASP A 47 -27.79 18.90 24.38
C ASP A 47 -26.90 20.08 24.84
N LEU A 48 -25.70 20.25 24.26
CA LEU A 48 -24.78 21.33 24.62
C LEU A 48 -25.14 22.64 23.92
N ASP A 49 -25.21 23.73 24.68
CA ASP A 49 -25.40 25.06 24.11
C ASP A 49 -24.22 25.51 23.22
N GLY A 50 -24.56 26.01 22.04
CA GLY A 50 -23.63 26.60 21.08
C GLY A 50 -23.00 25.61 20.10
N GLU A 51 -22.14 26.12 19.21
CA GLU A 51 -21.51 25.30 18.17
C GLU A 51 -20.55 24.25 18.77
N THR A 52 -20.75 22.98 18.41
CA THR A 52 -19.92 21.84 18.83
C THR A 52 -19.09 21.30 17.66
N ARG A 53 -17.76 21.26 17.83
CA ARG A 53 -16.83 20.63 16.88
C ARG A 53 -16.10 19.48 17.56
N ILE A 54 -15.94 18.39 16.83
CA ILE A 54 -15.34 17.15 17.31
C ILE A 54 -13.99 16.95 16.63
N VAL A 55 -12.96 16.69 17.42
CA VAL A 55 -11.59 16.48 16.95
C VAL A 55 -11.08 15.15 17.48
N MET A 56 -10.59 14.30 16.57
CA MET A 56 -10.02 13.01 16.92
C MET A 56 -8.75 12.72 16.14
N GLU A 57 -7.86 11.92 16.71
CA GLU A 57 -6.63 11.50 16.04
C GLU A 57 -6.89 10.29 15.13
N ALA A 58 -6.23 10.27 13.97
CA ALA A 58 -6.22 9.10 13.09
C ALA A 58 -5.44 7.93 13.73
N THR A 59 -6.10 7.12 14.56
CA THR A 59 -5.50 5.94 15.22
C THR A 59 -5.91 4.66 14.48
N GLY A 60 -5.05 4.16 13.58
CA GLY A 60 -5.33 2.96 12.79
C GLY A 60 -6.70 3.06 12.08
N ASN A 61 -7.51 2.00 12.16
CA ASN A 61 -8.89 2.01 11.65
C ASN A 61 -9.94 2.29 12.74
N TYR A 62 -9.53 2.47 14.00
CA TYR A 62 -10.47 2.54 15.13
C TYR A 62 -11.28 3.85 15.18
N HIS A 63 -10.77 4.90 14.55
CA HIS A 63 -11.45 6.19 14.49
C HIS A 63 -12.60 6.21 13.48
N LEU A 64 -12.59 5.33 12.47
CA LEU A 64 -13.57 5.35 11.37
C LEU A 64 -15.02 5.16 11.84
N PRO A 65 -15.35 4.17 12.71
CA PRO A 65 -16.73 3.99 13.16
C PRO A 65 -17.23 5.19 13.96
N VAL A 66 -16.38 5.75 14.83
CA VAL A 66 -16.73 6.92 15.67
C VAL A 66 -16.88 8.18 14.82
N ALA A 67 -15.98 8.39 13.84
CA ALA A 67 -16.03 9.53 12.94
C ALA A 67 -17.28 9.50 12.04
N SER A 68 -17.58 8.34 11.44
CA SER A 68 -18.78 8.18 10.59
C SER A 68 -20.04 8.43 11.39
N PHE A 69 -20.21 7.73 12.53
CA PHE A 69 -21.41 7.84 13.34
C PHE A 69 -21.71 9.29 13.78
N LEU A 70 -20.68 10.01 14.25
CA LEU A 70 -20.83 11.40 14.70
C LEU A 70 -21.05 12.36 13.52
N TYR A 71 -20.45 12.08 12.36
CA TYR A 71 -20.73 12.83 11.14
C TYR A 71 -22.18 12.64 10.68
N ASP A 72 -22.67 11.39 10.67
CA ASP A 72 -24.03 11.03 10.29
C ASP A 72 -25.06 11.59 11.28
N SER A 73 -24.66 11.77 12.54
CA SER A 73 -25.42 12.50 13.56
C SER A 73 -25.44 14.03 13.37
N GLY A 74 -24.80 14.56 12.33
CA GLY A 74 -24.81 15.99 11.98
C GLY A 74 -23.68 16.84 12.59
N PHE A 75 -22.74 16.25 13.34
CA PHE A 75 -21.66 17.02 13.95
C PHE A 75 -20.57 17.44 12.95
N TYR A 76 -19.90 18.56 13.24
CA TYR A 76 -18.66 18.90 12.58
C TYR A 76 -17.53 18.05 13.15
N VAL A 77 -17.16 16.99 12.43
CA VAL A 77 -16.06 16.09 12.81
C VAL A 77 -14.78 16.50 12.09
N SER A 78 -13.62 16.42 12.74
CA SER A 78 -12.31 16.61 12.15
C SER A 78 -11.37 15.50 12.61
N VAL A 79 -10.83 14.74 11.64
CA VAL A 79 -9.84 13.69 11.90
C VAL A 79 -8.44 14.26 11.60
N VAL A 80 -7.63 14.41 12.64
CA VAL A 80 -6.32 15.07 12.56
C VAL A 80 -5.17 14.07 12.52
N ASN A 81 -4.08 14.46 11.85
CA ASN A 81 -2.88 13.63 11.75
C ASN A 81 -2.18 13.53 13.12
N SER A 82 -1.86 12.31 13.54
CA SER A 82 -1.14 12.00 14.78
C SER A 82 0.13 12.81 14.99
N MET A 83 0.90 13.05 13.92
CA MET A 83 2.14 13.84 14.00
C MET A 83 1.89 15.30 14.37
N LEU A 84 0.77 15.90 13.93
CA LEU A 84 0.41 17.28 14.26
C LEU A 84 0.04 17.39 15.74
N VAL A 85 -0.78 16.45 16.22
CA VAL A 85 -1.19 16.38 17.62
C VAL A 85 -0.01 16.06 18.53
N HIS A 86 0.89 15.16 18.13
CA HIS A 86 2.09 14.85 18.90
C HIS A 86 2.99 16.08 19.11
N GLY A 87 3.16 16.92 18.08
CA GLY A 87 3.97 18.14 18.15
C GLY A 87 3.34 19.26 18.99
N TYR A 88 2.00 19.27 19.11
CA TYR A 88 1.27 20.27 19.88
C TYR A 88 1.53 20.14 21.40
N GLY A 89 1.69 21.27 22.11
CA GLY A 89 1.75 21.29 23.58
C GLY A 89 2.96 20.60 24.24
N ASN A 90 4.08 20.40 23.52
CA ASN A 90 5.24 19.64 24.02
C ASN A 90 6.15 20.41 25.01
N ASN A 91 5.60 21.38 25.76
CA ASN A 91 6.34 22.31 26.63
C ASN A 91 6.37 21.90 28.12
N SER A 92 6.04 20.64 28.46
CA SER A 92 6.00 20.16 29.85
C SER A 92 7.10 19.14 30.16
N LEU A 93 7.82 19.36 31.27
CA LEU A 93 8.91 18.50 31.76
C LEU A 93 8.45 17.14 32.31
N ARG A 94 7.16 16.99 32.68
CA ARG A 94 6.59 15.71 33.19
C ARG A 94 5.77 14.99 32.11
N ARG A 95 6.29 13.86 31.62
CA ARG A 95 5.68 13.05 30.54
C ARG A 95 4.78 11.91 31.05
N ALA A 96 3.74 12.23 31.81
CA ALA A 96 2.69 11.23 32.10
C ALA A 96 1.62 11.28 30.99
N LYS A 97 1.69 10.34 30.04
CA LYS A 97 0.68 10.16 28.96
C LYS A 97 -0.50 9.38 29.53
N THR A 98 -1.68 9.99 29.54
CA THR A 98 -2.95 9.33 29.92
C THR A 98 -4.01 9.67 28.89
N ASP A 99 -4.96 8.76 28.68
CA ASP A 99 -6.02 8.94 27.67
C ASP A 99 -6.83 10.21 27.94
N LYS A 100 -7.07 10.52 29.22
CA LYS A 100 -7.73 11.77 29.65
C LYS A 100 -6.97 13.01 29.19
N LYS A 101 -5.64 13.04 29.36
CA LYS A 101 -4.81 14.17 28.94
C LYS A 101 -4.75 14.28 27.42
N ASN A 102 -4.75 13.16 26.69
CA ASN A 102 -4.78 13.17 25.23
C ASN A 102 -6.10 13.71 24.69
N ALA A 103 -7.23 13.30 25.26
CA ALA A 103 -8.55 13.83 24.89
C ALA A 103 -8.64 15.35 25.13
N ILE A 104 -8.19 15.83 26.30
CA ILE A 104 -8.12 17.28 26.58
C ILE A 104 -7.19 17.99 25.60
N LYS A 105 -6.02 17.39 25.30
CA LYS A 105 -5.06 17.93 24.34
C LYS A 105 -5.67 18.07 22.94
N LEU A 106 -6.44 17.09 22.48
CA LEU A 106 -7.15 17.13 21.21
C LEU A 106 -8.23 18.23 21.18
N ALA A 107 -8.99 18.37 22.27
CA ALA A 107 -9.98 19.44 22.40
C ALA A 107 -9.32 20.83 22.33
N ASN A 108 -8.22 21.03 23.05
CA ASN A 108 -7.49 22.30 23.02
C ASN A 108 -6.84 22.57 21.64
N TYR A 109 -6.26 21.53 21.01
CA TYR A 109 -5.77 21.64 19.64
C TYR A 109 -6.88 22.13 18.69
N GLY A 110 -8.10 21.61 18.87
CA GLY A 110 -9.24 22.00 18.07
C GLY A 110 -9.72 23.43 18.32
N LEU A 111 -9.71 23.89 19.57
CA LEU A 111 -10.00 25.29 19.91
C LEU A 111 -8.99 26.24 19.26
N ASP A 112 -7.69 25.95 19.35
CA ASP A 112 -6.63 26.79 18.79
C ASP A 112 -6.67 26.87 17.26
N HIS A 113 -7.16 25.82 16.61
CA HIS A 113 -7.23 25.70 15.15
C HIS A 113 -8.66 25.77 14.63
N TRP A 114 -9.60 26.33 15.41
CA TRP A 114 -11.04 26.25 15.16
C TRP A 114 -11.41 26.49 13.69
N LEU A 115 -10.93 27.60 13.11
CA LEU A 115 -11.22 28.01 11.72
C LEU A 115 -10.46 27.22 10.65
N ALA A 116 -9.36 26.55 11.00
CA ALA A 116 -8.47 25.85 10.07
C ALA A 116 -8.69 24.32 10.07
N LEU A 117 -9.46 23.79 11.01
CA LEU A 117 -9.75 22.35 11.07
C LEU A 117 -10.54 21.91 9.84
N PRO A 118 -10.03 20.95 9.05
CA PRO A 118 -10.79 20.40 7.93
C PRO A 118 -11.97 19.57 8.44
N ARG A 119 -13.13 19.72 7.81
CA ARG A 119 -14.28 18.85 8.06
C ARG A 119 -13.98 17.45 7.52
N TYR A 120 -14.25 16.43 8.32
CA TYR A 120 -14.27 15.04 7.90
C TYR A 120 -15.38 14.86 6.86
N ILE A 121 -15.02 14.27 5.73
CA ILE A 121 -15.94 13.91 4.66
C ILE A 121 -15.80 12.39 4.53
N PRO A 122 -16.88 11.61 4.77
CA PRO A 122 -16.87 10.18 4.51
C PRO A 122 -16.44 9.93 3.06
N GLU A 123 -15.46 9.04 2.87
CA GLU A 123 -15.10 8.60 1.53
C GLU A 123 -16.24 7.74 0.95
N ASP A 124 -16.51 7.86 -0.36
CA ASP A 124 -17.33 6.92 -1.11
C ASP A 124 -16.84 5.48 -0.86
N GLU A 125 -17.75 4.56 -0.53
CA GLU A 125 -17.49 3.18 -0.10
C GLU A 125 -16.41 2.48 -0.93
N VAL A 126 -16.37 2.76 -2.24
CA VAL A 126 -15.43 2.15 -3.18
C VAL A 126 -13.96 2.48 -2.86
N ARG A 127 -13.61 3.71 -2.49
CA ARG A 127 -12.20 4.11 -2.26
C ARG A 127 -11.60 3.46 -1.00
N PRO A 128 -12.28 3.45 0.17
CA PRO A 128 -11.85 2.69 1.34
C PRO A 128 -11.79 1.20 1.09
N MET A 129 -12.74 0.62 0.34
CA MET A 129 -12.69 -0.80 -0.03
C MET A 129 -11.45 -1.08 -0.89
N LEU A 130 -11.20 -0.29 -1.93
CA LEU A 130 -10.01 -0.44 -2.79
C LEU A 130 -8.71 -0.34 -1.98
N LYS A 131 -8.64 0.61 -1.05
CA LYS A 131 -7.50 0.76 -0.13
C LYS A 131 -7.33 -0.46 0.76
N THR A 132 -8.41 -0.98 1.32
CA THR A 132 -8.40 -2.17 2.18
C THR A 132 -7.98 -3.43 1.40
N THR A 133 -8.54 -3.63 0.20
CA THR A 133 -8.15 -4.72 -0.71
C THR A 133 -6.67 -4.60 -1.09
N TYR A 134 -6.15 -3.40 -1.32
CA TYR A 134 -4.72 -3.19 -1.56
C TYR A 134 -3.84 -3.55 -0.35
N ARG A 135 -4.27 -3.22 0.87
CA ARG A 135 -3.56 -3.65 2.09
C ARG A 135 -3.49 -5.18 2.19
N GLN A 136 -4.58 -5.88 1.89
CA GLN A 136 -4.60 -7.34 1.86
C GLN A 136 -3.70 -7.91 0.75
N TYR A 137 -3.74 -7.31 -0.43
CA TYR A 137 -2.86 -7.68 -1.55
C TYR A 137 -1.38 -7.55 -1.16
N GLN A 138 -0.98 -6.45 -0.51
CA GLN A 138 0.39 -6.26 -0.04
C GLN A 138 0.81 -7.30 1.00
N GLN A 139 -0.08 -7.66 1.92
CA GLN A 139 0.20 -8.69 2.92
C GLN A 139 0.38 -10.06 2.26
N CYS A 140 -0.54 -10.43 1.37
CA CYS A 140 -0.46 -11.69 0.60
C CYS A 140 0.82 -11.74 -0.25
N ALA A 141 1.22 -10.64 -0.89
CA ALA A 141 2.44 -10.57 -1.69
C ALA A 141 3.72 -10.85 -0.87
N LYS A 142 3.75 -10.39 0.40
CA LYS A 142 4.87 -10.69 1.31
C LYS A 142 4.92 -12.18 1.65
N VAL A 143 3.77 -12.77 1.97
CA VAL A 143 3.65 -14.21 2.25
C VAL A 143 4.07 -15.03 1.03
N GLN A 144 3.59 -14.68 -0.16
CA GLN A 144 3.98 -15.34 -1.41
C GLN A 144 5.51 -15.29 -1.61
N THR A 145 6.13 -14.13 -1.38
CA THR A 145 7.59 -13.98 -1.49
C THR A 145 8.32 -14.90 -0.51
N MET A 146 7.86 -14.98 0.75
CA MET A 146 8.43 -15.89 1.74
C MET A 146 8.28 -17.36 1.32
N LEU A 147 7.11 -17.75 0.80
CA LEU A 147 6.84 -19.12 0.34
C LEU A 147 7.67 -19.49 -0.89
N LYS A 148 7.90 -18.55 -1.82
CA LYS A 148 8.85 -18.75 -2.93
C LYS A 148 10.25 -19.04 -2.42
N ASN A 149 10.74 -18.25 -1.49
CA ASN A 149 12.08 -18.44 -0.93
C ASN A 149 12.20 -19.77 -0.19
N ASN A 150 11.17 -20.21 0.53
CA ASN A 150 11.12 -21.53 1.15
C ASN A 150 11.22 -22.64 0.09
N LEU A 151 10.36 -22.61 -0.94
CA LEU A 151 10.39 -23.61 -2.01
C LEU A 151 11.74 -23.62 -2.74
N ILE A 152 12.32 -22.44 -3.03
CA ILE A 152 13.65 -22.32 -3.62
C ILE A 152 14.69 -22.98 -2.72
N SER A 153 14.67 -22.72 -1.41
CA SER A 153 15.62 -23.33 -0.46
C SER A 153 15.53 -24.86 -0.41
N LEU A 154 14.33 -25.44 -0.55
CA LEU A 154 14.18 -26.90 -0.67
C LEU A 154 14.76 -27.39 -2.00
N LEU A 155 14.44 -26.70 -3.10
CA LEU A 155 14.93 -27.04 -4.43
C LEU A 155 16.44 -26.86 -4.57
N ASP A 156 17.08 -25.92 -3.89
CA ASP A 156 18.55 -25.78 -3.88
C ASP A 156 19.26 -27.05 -3.40
N THR A 157 18.55 -27.92 -2.66
CA THR A 157 19.07 -29.23 -2.24
C THR A 157 18.58 -30.40 -3.09
N ALA A 158 17.49 -30.27 -3.85
CA ALA A 158 16.82 -31.35 -4.59
C ALA A 158 16.88 -31.22 -6.12
N PHE A 159 16.75 -29.98 -6.61
CA PHE A 159 16.87 -29.58 -8.01
C PHE A 159 17.35 -28.12 -8.10
N PRO A 160 18.67 -27.88 -7.94
CA PRO A 160 19.22 -26.53 -7.96
C PRO A 160 18.85 -25.75 -9.22
N ASP A 161 18.66 -24.43 -9.07
CA ASP A 161 18.29 -23.49 -10.15
C ASP A 161 16.95 -23.80 -10.87
N ALA A 162 16.11 -24.72 -10.38
CA ALA A 162 14.83 -25.05 -11.00
C ALA A 162 13.88 -23.84 -11.15
N ASN A 163 13.94 -22.87 -10.24
CA ASN A 163 13.18 -21.61 -10.30
C ASN A 163 13.61 -20.68 -11.44
N ARG A 164 14.81 -20.87 -12.01
CA ARG A 164 15.37 -20.07 -13.11
C ARG A 164 15.19 -20.71 -14.48
N LEU A 165 14.65 -21.94 -14.54
CA LEU A 165 14.45 -22.65 -15.80
C LEU A 165 13.53 -21.91 -16.77
N PHE A 166 12.58 -21.10 -16.30
CA PHE A 166 11.60 -20.45 -17.16
C PHE A 166 11.55 -18.94 -16.95
N THR A 167 11.42 -18.22 -18.06
CA THR A 167 11.21 -16.76 -18.10
C THR A 167 9.75 -16.39 -18.41
N SER A 168 8.86 -17.38 -18.46
CA SER A 168 7.44 -17.18 -18.76
C SER A 168 6.80 -16.26 -17.71
N PRO A 169 5.93 -15.32 -18.13
CA PRO A 169 5.23 -14.45 -17.19
C PRO A 169 4.24 -15.25 -16.33
N ILE A 170 3.89 -14.68 -15.18
CA ILE A 170 2.84 -15.18 -14.29
C ILE A 170 1.49 -15.12 -15.04
N ARG A 171 0.69 -16.18 -14.93
CA ARG A 171 -0.64 -16.24 -15.56
C ARG A 171 -1.68 -15.39 -14.82
N ALA A 172 -2.86 -15.22 -15.45
CA ALA A 172 -3.96 -14.43 -14.89
C ALA A 172 -4.51 -15.01 -13.56
N ASP A 173 -4.46 -16.32 -13.40
CA ASP A 173 -4.82 -17.06 -12.18
C ASP A 173 -3.72 -17.07 -11.11
N GLY A 174 -2.57 -16.46 -11.39
CA GLY A 174 -1.41 -16.43 -10.50
C GLY A 174 -0.47 -17.62 -10.65
N SER A 175 -0.76 -18.58 -11.54
CA SER A 175 0.11 -19.74 -11.73
C SER A 175 1.45 -19.35 -12.39
N GLU A 176 2.51 -20.06 -12.02
CA GLU A 176 3.87 -19.87 -12.49
C GLU A 176 4.42 -21.17 -13.06
N LYS A 177 4.99 -21.10 -14.27
CA LYS A 177 5.48 -22.28 -14.99
C LYS A 177 6.50 -23.09 -14.22
N TRP A 178 7.42 -22.42 -13.51
CA TRP A 178 8.45 -23.10 -12.72
C TRP A 178 7.85 -23.82 -11.51
N VAL A 179 6.83 -23.25 -10.84
CA VAL A 179 6.11 -23.87 -9.72
C VAL A 179 5.34 -25.11 -10.21
N ASP A 180 4.68 -24.99 -11.36
CA ASP A 180 3.96 -26.10 -11.97
C ASP A 180 4.91 -27.23 -12.41
N PHE A 181 6.09 -26.86 -12.90
CA PHE A 181 7.12 -27.80 -13.31
C PHE A 181 7.65 -28.58 -12.11
N VAL A 182 8.09 -27.91 -11.05
CA VAL A 182 8.63 -28.59 -9.86
C VAL A 182 7.59 -29.41 -9.12
N SER A 183 6.29 -29.07 -9.23
CA SER A 183 5.21 -29.94 -8.77
C SER A 183 5.18 -31.32 -9.45
N SER A 184 5.72 -31.43 -10.67
CA SER A 184 5.78 -32.69 -11.44
C SER A 184 7.19 -33.30 -11.49
N PHE A 185 8.22 -32.44 -11.43
CA PHE A 185 9.64 -32.76 -11.53
C PHE A 185 10.39 -32.11 -10.37
N TRP A 186 10.12 -32.56 -9.14
CA TRP A 186 10.58 -31.95 -7.89
C TRP A 186 12.05 -32.23 -7.55
N HIS A 187 12.72 -33.11 -8.29
CA HIS A 187 14.09 -33.55 -8.05
C HIS A 187 14.85 -33.76 -9.38
N CYS A 188 16.18 -33.56 -9.41
CA CYS A 188 17.00 -33.78 -10.61
C CYS A 188 16.76 -35.16 -11.25
N GLU A 189 16.76 -36.23 -10.45
CA GLU A 189 16.48 -37.60 -10.90
C GLU A 189 15.03 -37.85 -11.37
N CYS A 190 14.10 -36.89 -11.26
CA CYS A 190 12.84 -36.97 -12.01
C CYS A 190 13.04 -36.70 -13.51
N VAL A 191 14.18 -36.08 -13.86
CA VAL A 191 14.62 -35.72 -15.20
C VAL A 191 15.77 -36.65 -15.63
N CYS A 192 16.93 -36.57 -14.97
CA CYS A 192 18.16 -37.29 -15.36
C CYS A 192 18.14 -38.80 -15.04
N GLY A 193 17.17 -39.27 -14.25
CA GLY A 193 16.93 -40.70 -14.06
C GLY A 193 16.22 -41.38 -15.23
N LEU A 194 15.77 -40.61 -16.23
CA LEU A 194 15.21 -41.09 -17.48
C LEU A 194 16.25 -40.91 -18.60
N SER A 195 16.08 -41.60 -19.73
CA SER A 195 16.81 -41.19 -20.93
C SER A 195 16.31 -39.84 -21.45
N GLU A 196 17.18 -39.08 -22.10
CA GLU A 196 16.85 -37.77 -22.68
C GLU A 196 15.59 -37.81 -23.57
N LYS A 197 15.47 -38.84 -24.43
CA LYS A 197 14.30 -39.06 -25.28
C LYS A 197 13.03 -39.29 -24.44
N ALA A 198 13.12 -40.10 -23.39
CA ALA A 198 11.99 -40.39 -22.51
C ALA A 198 11.56 -39.15 -21.71
N PHE A 199 12.52 -38.37 -21.18
CA PHE A 199 12.23 -37.11 -20.53
C PHE A 199 11.58 -36.11 -21.50
N THR A 200 12.11 -35.95 -22.70
CA THR A 200 11.57 -35.04 -23.72
C THR A 200 10.12 -35.36 -24.06
N ALA A 201 9.79 -36.63 -24.28
CA ALA A 201 8.42 -37.08 -24.52
C ALA A 201 7.50 -36.82 -23.31
N ARG A 202 8.00 -37.03 -22.08
CA ARG A 202 7.26 -36.76 -20.84
C ARG A 202 7.03 -35.26 -20.63
N TYR A 203 8.02 -34.42 -20.90
CA TYR A 203 7.92 -32.97 -20.84
C TYR A 203 6.95 -32.43 -21.90
N GLN A 204 6.94 -32.97 -23.11
CA GLN A 204 5.95 -32.64 -24.14
C GLN A 204 4.51 -32.93 -23.68
N LYS A 205 4.27 -34.12 -23.09
CA LYS A 205 2.97 -34.46 -22.49
C LYS A 205 2.60 -33.54 -21.34
N TRP A 206 3.57 -33.20 -20.48
CA TRP A 206 3.38 -32.27 -19.37
C TRP A 206 3.00 -30.86 -19.85
N CYS A 207 3.67 -30.34 -20.88
CA CYS A 207 3.35 -29.08 -21.53
C CYS A 207 1.92 -29.07 -22.07
N LYS A 208 1.52 -30.12 -22.80
CA LYS A 208 0.15 -30.26 -23.31
C LYS A 208 -0.88 -30.27 -22.18
N LYS A 209 -0.63 -31.01 -21.11
CA LYS A 209 -1.54 -31.11 -19.95
C LYS A 209 -1.75 -29.77 -19.24
N HIS A 210 -0.70 -28.96 -19.09
CA HIS A 210 -0.77 -27.70 -18.35
C HIS A 210 -0.97 -26.46 -19.26
N GLY A 211 -1.19 -26.66 -20.56
CA GLY A 211 -1.37 -25.57 -21.53
C GLY A 211 -0.10 -24.72 -21.75
N TYR A 212 1.08 -25.33 -21.70
CA TYR A 212 2.35 -24.68 -22.02
C TYR A 212 2.83 -25.05 -23.42
N ASN A 213 3.51 -24.12 -24.09
CA ASN A 213 4.18 -24.40 -25.35
C ASN A 213 5.39 -25.31 -25.11
N PHE A 214 5.47 -26.39 -25.89
CA PHE A 214 6.61 -27.28 -25.92
C PHE A 214 7.74 -26.67 -26.76
N SER A 215 8.98 -26.88 -26.31
CA SER A 215 10.20 -26.57 -27.05
C SER A 215 11.16 -27.73 -26.80
N GLN A 216 11.70 -28.28 -27.89
CA GLN A 216 12.66 -29.38 -27.82
C GLN A 216 13.97 -28.91 -27.21
N ASP A 217 14.53 -27.80 -27.69
CA ASP A 217 15.74 -27.19 -27.12
C ASP A 217 15.60 -26.99 -25.61
N LYS A 218 14.44 -26.51 -25.16
CA LYS A 218 14.22 -26.31 -23.73
C LYS A 218 14.18 -27.61 -22.93
N ALA A 219 13.68 -28.70 -23.51
CA ALA A 219 13.73 -30.01 -22.87
C ALA A 219 15.18 -30.49 -22.72
N LEU A 220 16.01 -30.30 -23.76
CA LEU A 220 17.43 -30.62 -23.74
C LEU A 220 18.18 -29.79 -22.68
N ASP A 221 17.92 -28.48 -22.61
CA ASP A 221 18.50 -27.60 -21.59
C ASP A 221 18.17 -28.06 -20.17
N ILE A 222 16.90 -28.39 -19.91
CA ILE A 222 16.46 -28.87 -18.60
C ILE A 222 17.12 -30.20 -18.26
N TYR A 223 17.25 -31.10 -19.25
CA TYR A 223 17.90 -32.40 -19.06
C TYR A 223 19.39 -32.25 -18.73
N ALA A 224 20.12 -31.48 -19.54
CA ALA A 224 21.52 -31.18 -19.31
C ALA A 224 21.74 -30.52 -17.94
N SER A 225 20.88 -29.56 -17.58
CA SER A 225 20.89 -28.92 -16.27
C SER A 225 20.68 -29.94 -15.14
N ALA A 226 19.68 -30.82 -15.23
CA ALA A 226 19.43 -31.83 -14.21
C ALA A 226 20.57 -32.86 -14.07
N CYS A 227 21.23 -33.22 -15.17
CA CYS A 227 22.40 -34.10 -15.16
C CYS A 227 23.65 -33.44 -14.58
N GLY A 228 23.81 -32.13 -14.76
CA GLY A 228 24.98 -31.37 -14.28
C GLY A 228 24.96 -31.05 -12.79
N HIS A 229 23.81 -31.18 -12.13
CA HIS A 229 23.65 -30.89 -10.71
C HIS A 229 23.80 -32.13 -9.82
N PHE A 230 24.53 -31.97 -8.72
CA PHE A 230 24.52 -32.92 -7.63
C PHE A 230 23.39 -32.58 -6.65
N SER A 231 22.47 -33.51 -6.41
CA SER A 231 21.40 -33.35 -5.42
C SER A 231 21.88 -33.85 -4.05
N VAL A 232 21.66 -33.04 -3.00
CA VAL A 232 21.98 -33.40 -1.61
C VAL A 232 20.78 -34.10 -0.95
N MET A 233 19.57 -33.69 -1.30
CA MET A 233 18.35 -34.27 -0.77
C MET A 233 18.06 -35.60 -1.48
N PRO A 234 17.88 -36.72 -0.76
CA PRO A 234 17.63 -38.00 -1.41
C PRO A 234 16.22 -38.04 -1.99
N LYS A 235 16.06 -38.70 -3.15
CA LYS A 235 14.77 -38.90 -3.81
C LYS A 235 13.87 -39.89 -3.05
N THR A 236 13.29 -39.40 -1.95
CA THR A 236 12.42 -40.17 -1.06
C THR A 236 10.99 -39.63 -1.09
N THR A 237 10.04 -40.42 -0.58
CA THR A 237 8.64 -40.00 -0.40
C THR A 237 8.53 -38.81 0.56
N THR A 238 9.38 -38.75 1.60
CA THR A 238 9.44 -37.63 2.55
C THR A 238 9.93 -36.34 1.88
N ALA A 239 11.02 -36.41 1.12
CA ALA A 239 11.53 -35.26 0.36
C ALA A 239 10.48 -34.72 -0.61
N LYS A 240 9.80 -35.62 -1.33
CA LYS A 240 8.68 -35.26 -2.20
C LYS A 240 7.56 -34.55 -1.45
N LEU A 241 7.15 -35.08 -0.30
CA LEU A 241 6.08 -34.50 0.53
C LEU A 241 6.40 -33.06 0.95
N LEU A 242 7.66 -32.78 1.34
CA LEU A 242 8.09 -31.44 1.72
C LEU A 242 7.95 -30.45 0.55
N VAL A 243 8.41 -30.85 -0.65
CA VAL A 243 8.29 -30.02 -1.86
C VAL A 243 6.82 -29.84 -2.25
N ASP A 244 6.03 -30.92 -2.24
CA ASP A 244 4.60 -30.87 -2.57
C ASP A 244 3.84 -29.92 -1.64
N GLN A 245 4.14 -29.94 -0.33
CA GLN A 245 3.51 -29.05 0.64
C GLN A 245 3.91 -27.58 0.43
N ALA A 246 5.20 -27.31 0.15
CA ALA A 246 5.67 -25.96 -0.15
C ALA A 246 5.03 -25.42 -1.45
N VAL A 247 4.91 -26.27 -2.48
CA VAL A 247 4.19 -25.95 -3.73
C VAL A 247 2.72 -25.66 -3.47
N ALA A 248 2.04 -26.47 -2.65
CA ALA A 248 0.62 -26.28 -2.35
C ALA A 248 0.35 -24.94 -1.64
N GLN A 249 1.18 -24.60 -0.63
CA GLN A 249 1.10 -23.31 0.06
C GLN A 249 1.35 -22.13 -0.88
N LEU A 250 2.39 -22.23 -1.73
CA LEU A 250 2.72 -21.18 -2.68
C LEU A 250 1.59 -20.98 -3.71
N ARG A 251 1.02 -22.08 -4.24
CA ARG A 251 -0.12 -22.02 -5.18
C ARG A 251 -1.34 -21.35 -4.55
N ALA A 252 -1.68 -21.69 -3.31
CA ALA A 252 -2.79 -21.07 -2.59
C ALA A 252 -2.58 -19.56 -2.41
N ALA A 253 -1.37 -19.14 -2.02
CA ALA A 253 -1.03 -17.72 -1.89
C ALA A 253 -1.06 -16.99 -3.24
N SER A 254 -0.53 -17.60 -4.31
CA SER A 254 -0.57 -17.04 -5.67
C SER A 254 -2.00 -16.84 -6.19
N ALA A 255 -2.88 -17.83 -5.96
CA ALA A 255 -4.28 -17.74 -6.35
C ALA A 255 -5.03 -16.63 -5.57
N ALA A 256 -4.82 -16.56 -4.25
CA ALA A 256 -5.40 -15.49 -3.42
C ALA A 256 -4.95 -14.10 -3.89
N LEU A 257 -3.67 -13.95 -4.25
CA LEU A 257 -3.13 -12.70 -4.79
C LEU A 257 -3.74 -12.33 -6.14
N ALA A 258 -3.99 -13.31 -7.01
CA ALA A 258 -4.67 -13.10 -8.29
C ALA A 258 -6.13 -12.64 -8.10
N VAL A 259 -6.86 -13.23 -7.16
CA VAL A 259 -8.22 -12.82 -6.78
C VAL A 259 -8.23 -11.36 -6.30
N LEU A 260 -7.36 -11.03 -5.33
CA LEU A 260 -7.27 -9.67 -4.79
C LEU A 260 -6.88 -8.64 -5.86
N ARG A 261 -5.99 -9.01 -6.80
CA ARG A 261 -5.63 -8.14 -7.92
C ARG A 261 -6.85 -7.85 -8.82
N ASN A 262 -7.63 -8.87 -9.16
CA ASN A 262 -8.81 -8.69 -10.01
C ASN A 262 -9.88 -7.85 -9.30
N GLU A 263 -10.07 -8.05 -8.00
CA GLU A 263 -10.98 -7.23 -7.20
C GLU A 263 -10.52 -5.76 -7.16
N MET A 264 -9.23 -5.52 -6.96
CA MET A 264 -8.68 -4.16 -7.04
C MET A 264 -8.92 -3.52 -8.41
N GLN A 265 -8.81 -4.28 -9.50
CA GLN A 265 -9.08 -3.77 -10.84
C GLN A 265 -10.56 -3.44 -11.04
N SER A 266 -11.46 -4.28 -10.53
CA SER A 266 -12.91 -4.05 -10.55
C SER A 266 -13.28 -2.77 -9.79
N LEU A 267 -12.85 -2.66 -8.53
CA LEU A 267 -13.09 -1.47 -7.69
C LEU A 267 -12.45 -0.20 -8.27
N ALA A 268 -11.26 -0.32 -8.87
CA ALA A 268 -10.66 0.83 -9.54
C ALA A 268 -11.46 1.23 -10.78
N ALA A 269 -11.98 0.28 -11.56
CA ALA A 269 -12.76 0.55 -12.77
C ALA A 269 -14.08 1.25 -12.49
N SER A 270 -14.68 1.08 -11.31
CA SER A 270 -15.90 1.80 -10.92
C SER A 270 -15.65 3.24 -10.46
N LEU A 271 -14.41 3.65 -10.23
CA LEU A 271 -14.07 5.01 -9.82
C LEU A 271 -13.98 5.96 -11.03
N PRO A 272 -14.50 7.20 -10.93
CA PRO A 272 -14.55 8.13 -12.04
C PRO A 272 -13.16 8.47 -12.58
N GLU A 273 -12.15 8.62 -11.71
CA GLU A 273 -10.78 8.97 -12.11
C GLU A 273 -10.02 7.86 -12.87
N CYS A 274 -10.56 6.64 -12.96
CA CYS A 274 -9.86 5.48 -13.51
C CYS A 274 -9.32 5.69 -14.94
N PRO A 275 -10.10 6.18 -15.92
CA PRO A 275 -9.61 6.35 -17.30
C PRO A 275 -8.40 7.28 -17.37
N VAL A 276 -8.40 8.35 -16.58
CA VAL A 276 -7.31 9.33 -16.51
C VAL A 276 -6.07 8.72 -15.87
N VAL A 277 -6.23 7.99 -14.77
CA VAL A 277 -5.11 7.33 -14.08
C VAL A 277 -4.48 6.24 -14.96
N MET A 278 -5.30 5.43 -15.62
CA MET A 278 -4.82 4.38 -16.53
C MET A 278 -4.15 4.94 -17.78
N GLY A 279 -4.56 6.13 -18.24
CA GLY A 279 -3.95 6.84 -19.36
C GLY A 279 -2.55 7.41 -19.07
N MET A 280 -2.13 7.47 -17.80
CA MET A 280 -0.79 7.92 -17.45
C MET A 280 0.27 6.87 -17.81
N PHE A 281 1.32 7.31 -18.52
CA PHE A 281 2.38 6.41 -18.98
C PHE A 281 3.09 5.72 -17.81
N GLY A 282 3.30 4.41 -17.94
CA GLY A 282 3.96 3.58 -16.92
C GLY A 282 3.07 3.17 -15.74
N VAL A 283 1.79 3.56 -15.72
CA VAL A 283 0.82 3.17 -14.67
C VAL A 283 0.17 1.83 -15.00
N GLY A 284 -0.69 1.80 -16.03
CA GLY A 284 -1.39 0.60 -16.48
C GLY A 284 -2.23 -0.11 -15.39
N PRO A 285 -2.82 -1.27 -15.72
CA PRO A 285 -3.77 -1.98 -14.85
C PRO A 285 -3.11 -2.64 -13.62
N ALA A 286 -1.77 -2.67 -13.57
CA ALA A 286 -1.04 -3.23 -12.45
C ALA A 286 -0.76 -2.20 -11.34
N LEU A 287 -0.42 -0.95 -11.70
CA LEU A 287 -0.05 0.09 -10.74
C LEU A 287 -1.16 1.14 -10.54
N GLY A 288 -2.05 1.32 -11.51
CA GLY A 288 -3.18 2.25 -11.43
C GLY A 288 -4.04 2.02 -10.19
N PRO A 289 -4.56 0.81 -9.96
CA PRO A 289 -5.37 0.52 -8.78
C PRO A 289 -4.59 0.75 -7.47
N GLN A 290 -3.27 0.51 -7.46
CA GLN A 290 -2.42 0.74 -6.29
C GLN A 290 -2.21 2.22 -5.99
N LEU A 291 -2.10 3.07 -7.02
CA LEU A 291 -2.02 4.52 -6.85
C LEU A 291 -3.34 5.07 -6.31
N MET A 292 -4.46 4.68 -6.93
CA MET A 292 -5.80 5.09 -6.52
C MET A 292 -6.12 4.66 -5.08
N ALA A 293 -5.77 3.42 -4.72
CA ALA A 293 -5.90 2.89 -3.36
C ALA A 293 -5.15 3.74 -2.31
N GLU A 294 -3.92 4.17 -2.60
CA GLU A 294 -3.10 4.90 -1.63
C GLU A 294 -3.42 6.39 -1.56
N ILE A 295 -3.71 7.00 -2.70
CA ILE A 295 -3.99 8.44 -2.80
C ILE A 295 -5.42 8.73 -2.35
N GLY A 296 -6.38 7.86 -2.66
CA GLY A 296 -7.79 8.11 -2.44
C GLY A 296 -8.29 9.28 -3.30
N ASP A 297 -9.28 10.01 -2.78
CA ASP A 297 -9.76 11.22 -3.45
C ASP A 297 -8.69 12.31 -3.41
N VAL A 298 -8.21 12.69 -4.60
CA VAL A 298 -7.14 13.69 -4.75
C VAL A 298 -7.56 15.09 -4.27
N ARG A 299 -8.87 15.37 -4.21
CA ARG A 299 -9.43 16.67 -3.79
C ARG A 299 -9.23 16.94 -2.30
N HIS A 300 -9.00 15.91 -1.49
CA HIS A 300 -8.62 16.05 -0.08
C HIS A 300 -7.27 16.75 0.11
N PHE A 301 -6.40 16.76 -0.90
CA PHE A 301 -5.16 17.50 -0.84
C PHE A 301 -5.37 18.95 -1.27
N HIS A 302 -5.19 19.89 -0.33
CA HIS A 302 -5.28 21.33 -0.59
C HIS A 302 -4.25 21.86 -1.61
N SER A 303 -3.19 21.08 -1.90
CA SER A 303 -2.23 21.41 -2.95
C SER A 303 -1.44 20.18 -3.43
N LYS A 304 -0.85 20.29 -4.62
CA LYS A 304 0.12 19.30 -5.12
C LYS A 304 1.31 19.06 -4.18
N LYS A 305 1.70 20.06 -3.38
CA LYS A 305 2.78 19.92 -2.39
C LYS A 305 2.34 19.03 -1.21
N ALA A 306 1.08 19.13 -0.82
CA ALA A 306 0.51 18.29 0.23
C ALA A 306 0.50 16.80 -0.17
N LEU A 307 0.13 16.48 -1.42
CA LEU A 307 0.22 15.11 -1.94
C LEU A 307 1.66 14.57 -1.94
N VAL A 308 2.63 15.40 -2.36
CA VAL A 308 4.05 15.03 -2.36
C VAL A 308 4.57 14.77 -0.93
N ALA A 309 4.16 15.59 0.04
CA ALA A 309 4.49 15.41 1.44
C ALA A 309 3.81 14.14 2.02
N PHE A 310 2.56 13.86 1.65
CA PHE A 310 1.86 12.63 2.01
C PHE A 310 2.53 11.37 1.45
N ALA A 311 3.11 11.45 0.25
CA ALA A 311 3.97 10.39 -0.28
C ALA A 311 5.33 10.31 0.45
N GLY A 312 5.74 11.33 1.19
CA GLY A 312 7.03 11.37 1.90
C GLY A 312 8.24 11.42 0.96
N ILE A 313 8.06 11.99 -0.23
CA ILE A 313 9.13 12.20 -1.24
C ILE A 313 9.53 13.67 -1.36
N ASP A 314 9.02 14.52 -0.47
CA ASP A 314 9.48 15.89 -0.29
C ASP A 314 10.90 15.91 0.30
N ALA A 315 11.68 16.89 -0.14
CA ALA A 315 13.02 17.18 0.38
C ALA A 315 13.07 18.69 0.76
N PRO A 316 12.43 19.09 1.87
CA PRO A 316 12.33 20.50 2.24
C PRO A 316 13.72 21.08 2.58
N PRO A 317 14.01 22.34 2.22
CA PRO A 317 15.29 22.99 2.54
C PRO A 317 15.52 23.03 4.07
N TYR A 318 16.77 22.84 4.51
CA TYR A 318 17.16 23.12 5.90
C TYR A 318 17.90 24.44 5.90
N GLN A 319 17.36 25.42 6.60
CA GLN A 319 18.06 26.66 6.90
C GLN A 319 18.03 26.83 8.41
N SER A 320 19.19 26.69 9.05
CA SER A 320 19.37 27.00 10.47
C SER A 320 20.52 27.98 10.62
N GLY A 321 20.22 29.23 10.94
CA GLY A 321 21.21 30.30 11.13
C GLY A 321 22.15 30.44 9.94
N GLN A 322 23.36 29.91 10.06
CA GLN A 322 24.44 29.99 9.06
C GLN A 322 24.55 28.77 8.13
N MET A 323 23.73 27.71 8.29
CA MET A 323 23.80 26.52 7.45
C MET A 323 22.67 26.49 6.41
N GLU A 324 23.05 26.57 5.14
CA GLU A 324 22.18 26.32 3.99
C GLU A 324 22.51 24.95 3.39
N VAL A 325 21.76 23.92 3.78
CA VAL A 325 21.97 22.56 3.26
C VAL A 325 21.16 22.38 1.98
N ARG A 326 21.86 22.44 0.83
CA ARG A 326 21.26 22.32 -0.51
C ARG A 326 20.94 20.89 -0.96
N SER A 327 21.45 19.86 -0.26
CA SER A 327 21.18 18.44 -0.57
C SER A 327 20.65 17.69 0.66
N ARG A 328 19.39 17.23 0.59
CA ARG A 328 18.79 16.38 1.62
C ARG A 328 18.18 15.12 1.02
N SER A 329 18.08 14.09 1.86
CA SER A 329 17.30 12.90 1.57
C SER A 329 15.80 13.22 1.65
N ILE A 330 14.99 12.41 0.97
CA ILE A 330 13.53 12.48 1.08
C ILE A 330 13.07 12.27 2.52
N SER A 331 11.96 12.87 2.92
CA SER A 331 11.47 12.83 4.31
C SER A 331 11.14 11.42 4.81
N LYS A 332 10.61 10.54 3.93
CA LYS A 332 10.09 9.20 4.26
C LYS A 332 9.00 9.18 5.34
N ARG A 333 8.43 10.33 5.72
CA ARG A 333 7.38 10.46 6.75
C ARG A 333 5.99 10.02 6.26
N GLY A 334 5.80 9.99 4.94
CA GLY A 334 4.56 9.60 4.27
C GLY A 334 4.44 8.11 3.90
N SER A 335 3.40 7.78 3.13
CA SER A 335 3.05 6.39 2.76
C SER A 335 4.21 5.66 2.07
N SER A 336 4.71 4.60 2.71
CA SER A 336 5.74 3.71 2.15
C SER A 336 5.22 2.89 0.96
N ALA A 337 3.94 2.54 0.99
CA ALA A 337 3.24 1.85 -0.08
C ALA A 337 3.15 2.73 -1.33
N LEU A 338 2.74 3.99 -1.19
CA LEU A 338 2.70 4.94 -2.30
C LEU A 338 4.09 5.16 -2.91
N ARG A 339 5.14 5.29 -2.08
CA ARG A 339 6.53 5.38 -2.56
C ARG A 339 6.96 4.17 -3.37
N ARG A 340 6.59 2.96 -2.93
CA ARG A 340 6.87 1.73 -3.67
C ARG A 340 6.17 1.73 -5.03
N SER A 341 4.88 2.07 -5.08
CA SER A 341 4.12 2.15 -6.34
C SER A 341 4.75 3.17 -7.30
N LEU A 342 5.09 4.36 -6.81
CA LEU A 342 5.77 5.40 -7.60
C LEU A 342 7.13 4.95 -8.13
N PHE A 343 7.93 4.26 -7.31
CA PHE A 343 9.20 3.71 -7.75
C PHE A 343 9.01 2.71 -8.91
N LEU A 344 7.98 1.86 -8.85
CA LEU A 344 7.65 0.91 -9.91
C LEU A 344 7.18 1.62 -11.19
N VAL A 345 6.34 2.66 -11.07
CA VAL A 345 5.94 3.49 -12.22
C VAL A 345 7.18 4.09 -12.87
N MET A 346 8.05 4.76 -12.10
CA MET A 346 9.27 5.37 -12.64
C MET A 346 10.20 4.33 -13.30
N SER A 347 10.26 3.12 -12.75
CA SER A 347 11.03 2.02 -13.34
C SER A 347 10.45 1.52 -14.66
N ALA A 348 9.12 1.58 -14.82
CA ALA A 348 8.44 1.29 -16.08
C ALA A 348 8.72 2.39 -17.11
N ILE A 349 8.60 3.67 -16.72
CA ILE A 349 8.94 4.81 -17.58
C ILE A 349 10.38 4.72 -18.08
N LEU A 350 11.34 4.49 -17.18
CA LEU A 350 12.76 4.38 -17.53
C LEU A 350 13.06 3.20 -18.47
N ARG A 351 12.33 2.09 -18.33
CA ARG A 351 12.53 0.91 -19.18
C ARG A 351 12.05 1.13 -20.61
N CYS A 352 10.95 1.86 -20.78
CA CYS A 352 10.38 2.13 -22.09
C CYS A 352 11.00 3.37 -22.77
N SER A 353 11.64 4.26 -22.01
CA SER A 353 12.30 5.48 -22.50
C SER A 353 11.48 6.32 -23.50
N PRO A 354 10.23 6.68 -23.19
CA PRO A 354 9.35 7.42 -24.11
C PRO A 354 9.80 8.88 -24.30
N ALA A 355 10.40 9.21 -25.46
CA ALA A 355 11.02 10.51 -25.72
C ALA A 355 10.10 11.74 -25.54
N HIS A 356 8.80 11.60 -25.79
CA HIS A 356 7.81 12.69 -25.70
C HIS A 356 7.07 12.74 -24.35
N GLU A 357 7.35 11.83 -23.42
CA GLU A 357 6.66 11.81 -22.14
C GLU A 357 7.31 12.81 -21.15
N PRO A 358 6.55 13.76 -20.57
CA PRO A 358 7.12 14.83 -19.76
C PRO A 358 7.91 14.37 -18.52
N VAL A 359 7.51 13.27 -17.86
CA VAL A 359 8.22 12.74 -16.69
C VAL A 359 9.56 12.12 -17.13
N TYR A 360 9.60 11.37 -18.25
CA TYR A 360 10.81 10.82 -18.82
C TYR A 360 11.80 11.92 -19.22
N GLN A 361 11.36 12.97 -19.94
CA GLN A 361 12.24 14.09 -20.31
C GLN A 361 12.86 14.77 -19.08
N PHE A 362 12.12 14.86 -17.98
CA PHE A 362 12.68 15.36 -16.72
C PHE A 362 13.67 14.38 -16.09
N MET A 363 13.34 13.09 -16.09
CA MET A 363 14.19 12.02 -15.58
C MET A 363 15.52 11.97 -16.32
N ASP A 364 15.47 12.03 -17.66
CA ASP A 364 16.64 11.97 -18.53
C ASP A 364 17.55 13.19 -18.36
N ARG A 365 16.97 14.40 -18.29
CA ARG A 365 17.73 15.60 -17.91
C ARG A 365 18.42 15.44 -16.56
N LYS A 366 17.74 14.92 -15.54
CA LYS A 366 18.35 14.71 -14.20
C LYS A 366 19.45 13.65 -14.24
N ARG A 367 19.34 12.66 -15.13
CA ARG A 367 20.40 11.68 -15.39
C ARG A 367 21.60 12.33 -16.08
N ALA A 368 21.37 13.19 -17.08
CA ALA A 368 22.42 13.95 -17.77
C ALA A 368 23.16 14.93 -16.83
N GLU A 369 22.47 15.47 -15.81
CA GLU A 369 23.08 16.25 -14.72
C GLU A 369 23.96 15.41 -13.76
N GLY A 370 24.13 14.11 -14.00
CA GLY A 370 24.95 13.22 -13.17
C GLY A 370 24.31 12.85 -11.82
N LYS A 371 22.99 13.02 -11.65
CA LYS A 371 22.33 12.66 -10.38
C LYS A 371 22.34 11.14 -10.17
N PRO A 372 22.53 10.65 -8.92
CA PRO A 372 22.47 9.22 -8.63
C PRO A 372 21.10 8.59 -8.95
N TYR A 373 21.09 7.29 -9.27
CA TYR A 373 19.90 6.50 -9.64
C TYR A 373 18.65 6.82 -8.78
N ARG A 374 18.76 6.62 -7.46
CA ARG A 374 17.63 6.81 -6.55
C ARG A 374 17.15 8.26 -6.47
N VAL A 375 18.04 9.22 -6.72
CA VAL A 375 17.72 10.66 -6.62
C VAL A 375 16.88 11.08 -7.81
N TYR A 376 17.29 10.80 -9.05
CA TYR A 376 16.49 11.20 -10.21
C TYR A 376 15.18 10.41 -10.30
N ILE A 377 15.15 9.14 -9.86
CA ILE A 377 13.91 8.36 -9.81
C ILE A 377 12.89 9.01 -8.87
N MET A 378 13.29 9.37 -7.64
CA MET A 378 12.37 10.01 -6.69
C MET A 378 12.02 11.46 -7.06
N ALA A 379 12.95 12.20 -7.67
CA ALA A 379 12.64 13.52 -8.22
C ALA A 379 11.60 13.45 -9.35
N SER A 380 11.71 12.42 -10.21
CA SER A 380 10.74 12.18 -11.28
C SER A 380 9.40 11.72 -10.74
N ALA A 381 9.37 10.91 -9.67
CA ALA A 381 8.15 10.56 -8.95
C ALA A 381 7.44 11.80 -8.36
N ASN A 382 8.19 12.79 -7.87
CA ASN A 382 7.62 14.07 -7.44
C ASN A 382 6.99 14.83 -8.62
N LYS A 383 7.69 14.90 -9.77
CA LYS A 383 7.11 15.48 -10.99
C LYS A 383 5.83 14.75 -11.40
N PHE A 384 5.84 13.41 -11.38
CA PHE A 384 4.68 12.57 -11.67
C PHE A 384 3.50 12.88 -10.75
N LEU A 385 3.69 12.92 -9.42
CA LEU A 385 2.59 13.23 -8.49
C LEU A 385 1.99 14.62 -8.72
N ARG A 386 2.80 15.60 -9.13
CA ARG A 386 2.29 16.94 -9.45
C ARG A 386 1.42 16.94 -10.71
N ILE A 387 1.76 16.13 -11.71
CA ILE A 387 0.95 15.92 -12.91
C ILE A 387 -0.32 15.17 -12.52
N TYR A 388 -0.19 14.05 -11.79
CA TYR A 388 -1.31 13.27 -11.27
C TYR A 388 -2.32 14.15 -10.55
N TYR A 389 -1.86 14.97 -9.60
CA TYR A 389 -2.73 15.88 -8.85
C TYR A 389 -3.51 16.82 -9.76
N ALA A 390 -2.83 17.48 -10.70
CA ALA A 390 -3.46 18.46 -11.57
C ALA A 390 -4.46 17.80 -12.52
N THR A 391 -4.06 16.72 -13.20
CA THR A 391 -4.88 16.05 -14.21
C THR A 391 -6.11 15.36 -13.60
N VAL A 392 -5.93 14.62 -12.51
CA VAL A 392 -7.05 13.91 -11.87
C VAL A 392 -8.02 14.90 -11.24
N LYS A 393 -7.52 15.93 -10.55
CA LYS A 393 -8.39 16.96 -9.95
C LYS A 393 -9.19 17.69 -11.01
N GLN A 394 -8.54 18.17 -12.08
CA GLN A 394 -9.23 18.85 -13.18
C GLN A 394 -10.32 17.99 -13.80
N TYR A 395 -10.05 16.68 -13.97
CA TYR A 395 -11.04 15.76 -14.51
C TYR A 395 -12.23 15.55 -13.57
N LEU A 396 -11.99 15.34 -12.27
CA LEU A 396 -13.07 15.20 -11.30
C LEU A 396 -13.92 16.48 -11.21
N ASP A 397 -13.27 17.64 -11.16
CA ASP A 397 -13.94 18.95 -11.14
C ASP A 397 -14.81 19.15 -12.40
N SER A 398 -14.42 18.58 -13.55
CA SER A 398 -15.20 18.65 -14.81
C SER A 398 -16.41 17.72 -14.88
N LEU A 399 -16.51 16.72 -13.99
CA LEU A 399 -17.68 15.84 -13.89
C LEU A 399 -18.78 16.42 -12.99
N GLU A 400 -18.42 17.41 -12.16
CA GLU A 400 -19.34 18.07 -11.21
C GLU A 400 -19.83 19.43 -11.72
N ALA A 401 -19.24 19.92 -12.81
CA ALA A 401 -19.63 21.14 -13.52
C ALA A 401 -20.65 20.82 -14.62
#